data_AF-A0A2X1N9S6-F1
#
_entry.id   AF-A0A2X1N9S6-F1
#
_cell.length_a   1.000
_cell.length_b   1.000
_cell.length_c   1.000
_cell.angle_alpha   90.00
_cell.angle_beta   90.00
_cell.angle_gamma   90.00
#
_symmetry.space_group_name_H-M   'P 1'
#
loop_
_entity.id
_entity.type
_entity.pdbx_description
1 polymer ?
#
loop_
_entity_poly.entity_id
_entity_poly.type
_entity_poly.pdbx_seq_one_letter_code
_entity_poly.pdbx_strand_id
1 'polypeptide(L)'
;MKPAGEEEVLWLSNNTPFKNGIAIRGGVPVCWPWFGPAAQQGLPAHGFARNLPWTLKSHREDANGVALTFELTQSEETKKFWPHDFTLLAHFRVGKTCEIDLESHGEFETTSALHTYFNVGDIAKVSVSGLGDRFIDKVNDAKEDVLTDGIQTFPDRTDRVYLNPQDCSVINDEALNRIIAVGHQHHLNVVGWNPGPALSISMGDMRMMATKHLFV
;
A
#
# COMPACT_ATOMS: atom_id res chain seq x y z
N MET A 1 5.48 9.38 8.29
CA MET A 1 5.79 8.91 9.66
C MET A 1 7.29 8.93 9.80
N LYS A 2 7.79 9.65 10.79
CA LYS A 2 9.21 9.86 11.05
C LYS A 2 9.51 9.47 12.49
N PRO A 3 9.95 8.23 12.78
CA PRO A 3 10.45 7.90 14.10
C PRO A 3 11.54 8.89 14.52
N ALA A 4 11.66 9.14 15.83
CA ALA A 4 12.62 10.11 16.34
C ALA A 4 14.05 9.73 15.92
N GLY A 5 14.75 10.64 15.24
CA GLY A 5 16.10 10.41 14.73
C GLY A 5 16.19 9.76 13.35
N GLU A 6 15.07 9.36 12.74
CA GLU A 6 15.03 8.69 11.45
C GLU A 6 14.58 9.64 10.32
N GLU A 7 14.84 9.25 9.07
CA GLU A 7 14.19 9.85 7.90
C GLU A 7 12.72 9.40 7.78
N GLU A 8 11.87 10.18 7.11
CA GLU A 8 10.48 9.79 6.84
C GLU A 8 10.44 8.37 6.24
N VAL A 9 9.62 7.49 6.82
CA VAL A 9 9.46 6.09 6.40
C VAL A 9 8.46 5.96 5.26
N LEU A 10 7.38 6.74 5.32
CA LEU A 10 6.33 6.71 4.30
C LEU A 10 6.54 7.86 3.31
N TRP A 11 6.39 7.56 2.02
CA TRP A 11 6.42 8.55 0.97
C TRP A 11 5.03 9.13 0.74
N LEU A 12 4.96 10.44 0.52
CA LEU A 12 3.75 11.14 0.16
C LEU A 12 4.04 12.07 -1.03
N SER A 13 3.19 12.05 -2.05
CA SER A 13 3.38 12.94 -3.20
C SER A 13 3.11 14.39 -2.79
N ASN A 14 4.05 15.28 -3.10
CA ASN A 14 3.84 16.72 -2.95
C ASN A 14 2.76 17.28 -3.90
N ASN A 15 2.36 16.51 -4.91
CA ASN A 15 1.35 16.90 -5.90
C ASN A 15 -0.01 16.24 -5.62
N THR A 16 -0.16 15.45 -4.55
CA THR A 16 -1.44 14.79 -4.28
C THR A 16 -2.52 15.80 -3.89
N PRO A 17 -3.72 15.73 -4.49
CA PRO A 17 -4.82 16.59 -4.09
C PRO A 17 -5.39 16.14 -2.74
N PHE A 18 -5.52 17.06 -1.80
CA PHE A 18 -6.31 16.87 -0.58
C PHE A 18 -7.75 17.33 -0.83
N LYS A 19 -8.51 16.50 -1.57
CA LYS A 19 -9.91 16.79 -1.96
C LYS A 19 -10.80 15.58 -1.67
N ASN A 20 -12.00 15.84 -1.17
CA ASN A 20 -12.99 14.80 -0.90
C ASN A 20 -13.27 13.95 -2.15
N GLY A 21 -13.34 12.63 -1.99
CA GLY A 21 -13.58 11.69 -3.08
C GLY A 21 -12.35 11.36 -3.93
N ILE A 22 -11.24 12.07 -3.81
CA ILE A 22 -10.02 11.82 -4.58
C ILE A 22 -9.00 11.05 -3.72
N ALA A 23 -8.54 9.91 -4.22
CA ALA A 23 -7.55 9.08 -3.52
C ALA A 23 -6.22 9.83 -3.35
N ILE A 24 -5.64 9.74 -2.16
CA ILE A 24 -4.33 10.31 -1.84
C ILE A 24 -3.23 9.45 -2.46
N ARG A 25 -2.22 10.10 -3.04
CA ARG A 25 -1.05 9.48 -3.67
C ARG A 25 0.10 9.43 -2.67
N GLY A 26 0.27 8.26 -2.04
CA GLY A 26 1.29 8.01 -1.01
C GLY A 26 0.68 7.61 0.33
N GLY A 27 1.51 7.45 1.35
CA GLY A 27 1.10 6.92 2.65
C GLY A 27 0.72 5.44 2.55
N VAL A 28 -0.39 5.07 3.18
CA VAL A 28 -0.94 3.70 3.14
C VAL A 28 -2.41 3.73 2.71
N PRO A 29 -2.71 3.87 1.40
CA PRO A 29 -4.08 3.76 0.91
C PRO A 29 -4.69 2.39 1.22
N VAL A 30 -5.90 2.39 1.78
CA VAL A 30 -6.68 1.17 2.02
C VAL A 30 -7.42 0.78 0.74
N CYS A 31 -6.99 -0.29 0.08
CA CYS A 31 -7.67 -0.86 -1.08
C CYS A 31 -8.73 -1.85 -0.61
N TRP A 32 -10.01 -1.50 -0.73
CA TRP A 32 -11.14 -2.35 -0.31
C TRP A 32 -12.45 -1.85 -0.95
N PRO A 33 -13.36 -2.73 -1.41
CA PRO A 33 -13.40 -4.20 -1.27
C PRO A 33 -12.79 -4.99 -2.45
N TRP A 34 -12.08 -4.31 -3.38
CA TRP A 34 -11.30 -4.98 -4.41
C TRP A 34 -9.90 -4.41 -4.52
N PHE A 35 -8.95 -5.24 -4.95
CA PHE A 35 -7.60 -4.85 -5.32
C PHE A 35 -7.43 -4.82 -6.86
N GLY A 36 -6.77 -3.79 -7.38
CA GLY A 36 -6.56 -3.63 -8.82
C GLY A 36 -7.78 -3.08 -9.55
N PRO A 37 -7.86 -3.24 -10.89
CA PRO A 37 -8.99 -2.78 -11.69
C PRO A 37 -10.32 -3.35 -11.19
N ALA A 38 -11.38 -2.54 -11.19
CA ALA A 38 -12.72 -3.03 -10.88
C ALA A 38 -13.21 -3.99 -11.96
N ALA A 39 -13.93 -5.05 -11.56
CA ALA A 39 -14.63 -5.92 -12.50
C ALA A 39 -15.79 -5.20 -13.21
N GLN A 40 -16.46 -4.28 -12.52
CA GLN A 40 -17.52 -3.45 -13.08
C GLN A 40 -16.95 -2.22 -13.79
N GLN A 41 -17.40 -2.00 -15.03
CA GLN A 41 -16.99 -0.83 -15.82
C GLN A 41 -17.42 0.48 -15.15
N GLY A 42 -16.51 1.47 -15.16
CA GLY A 42 -16.76 2.80 -14.62
C GLY A 42 -16.44 2.96 -13.13
N LEU A 43 -16.13 1.88 -12.41
CA LEU A 43 -15.65 1.95 -11.03
C LEU A 43 -14.12 2.13 -10.98
N PRO A 44 -13.60 2.83 -9.95
CA PRO A 44 -12.17 3.03 -9.80
C PRO A 44 -11.45 1.72 -9.48
N ALA A 45 -10.15 1.67 -9.81
CA ALA A 45 -9.31 0.62 -9.27
C ALA A 45 -9.20 0.73 -7.74
N HIS A 46 -8.92 -0.40 -7.08
CA HIS A 46 -8.61 -0.51 -5.65
C HIS A 46 -9.75 -0.14 -4.70
N GLY A 47 -10.99 -0.42 -5.08
CA GLY A 47 -12.14 -0.17 -4.22
C GLY A 47 -12.45 1.31 -4.06
N PHE A 48 -13.22 1.60 -3.01
CA PHE A 48 -13.72 2.93 -2.70
C PHE A 48 -13.37 3.38 -1.28
N ALA A 49 -12.86 2.49 -0.42
CA ALA A 49 -12.57 2.82 0.98
C ALA A 49 -11.59 4.01 1.13
N ARG A 50 -10.60 4.11 0.22
CA ARG A 50 -9.64 5.22 0.14
C ARG A 50 -10.21 6.57 -0.36
N ASN A 51 -11.46 6.59 -0.82
CA ASN A 51 -12.12 7.79 -1.38
C ASN A 51 -13.15 8.38 -0.41
N LEU A 52 -13.56 7.61 0.61
CA LEU A 52 -14.61 8.00 1.55
C LEU A 52 -14.02 8.50 2.87
N PRO A 53 -14.73 9.40 3.59
CA PRO A 53 -14.31 9.82 4.91
C PRO A 53 -14.52 8.70 5.93
N TRP A 54 -13.51 8.48 6.77
CA TRP A 54 -13.58 7.55 7.90
C TRP A 54 -13.82 8.33 9.19
N THR A 55 -14.51 7.70 10.14
CA THR A 55 -14.75 8.28 11.46
C THR A 55 -13.67 7.81 12.43
N LEU A 56 -13.03 8.72 13.16
CA LEU A 56 -12.18 8.34 14.29
C LEU A 56 -13.07 7.81 15.43
N LYS A 57 -13.05 6.50 15.66
CA LYS A 57 -13.89 5.82 16.65
C LYS A 57 -13.28 5.85 18.04
N SER A 58 -11.97 5.68 18.14
CA SER A 58 -11.24 5.72 19.40
C SER A 58 -9.77 6.07 19.18
N HIS A 59 -9.14 6.60 20.23
CA HIS A 59 -7.70 6.75 20.30
C HIS A 59 -7.22 6.54 21.73
N ARG A 60 -5.96 6.13 21.88
CA ARG A 60 -5.26 6.06 23.15
C ARG A 60 -3.80 6.42 22.93
N GLU A 61 -3.21 7.12 23.87
CA GLU A 61 -1.79 7.50 23.84
C GLU A 61 -1.10 7.07 25.13
N ASP A 62 0.17 6.70 25.01
CA ASP A 62 1.07 6.49 26.15
C ASP A 62 2.51 6.88 25.77
N ALA A 63 3.45 6.65 26.67
CA ALA A 63 4.85 7.02 26.48
C ALA A 63 5.52 6.35 25.25
N ASN A 64 4.94 5.28 24.71
CA ASN A 64 5.49 4.51 23.59
C ASN A 64 4.88 4.87 22.24
N GLY A 65 3.78 5.64 22.21
CA GLY A 65 3.12 6.03 20.96
C GLY A 65 1.61 6.23 21.09
N VAL A 66 0.94 6.19 19.94
CA VAL A 66 -0.50 6.43 19.81
C VAL A 66 -1.16 5.24 19.10
N ALA A 67 -2.29 4.79 19.63
CA ALA A 67 -3.20 3.86 18.99
C ALA A 67 -4.45 4.60 18.51
N LEU A 68 -4.88 4.36 17.27
CA LEU A 68 -6.07 4.95 16.65
C LEU A 68 -6.94 3.85 16.04
N THR A 69 -8.26 4.00 16.12
CA THR A 69 -9.22 3.17 15.38
C THR A 69 -10.09 4.06 14.53
N PHE A 70 -10.07 3.83 13.22
CA PHE A 70 -10.98 4.46 12.26
C PHE A 70 -12.05 3.48 11.81
N GLU A 71 -13.25 3.98 11.55
CA GLU A 71 -14.39 3.19 11.11
C GLU A 71 -15.00 3.76 9.81
N LEU A 72 -15.33 2.87 8.88
CA LEU A 72 -16.13 3.13 7.69
C LEU A 72 -17.28 2.12 7.62
N THR A 73 -18.51 2.58 7.49
CA THR A 73 -19.69 1.71 7.38
C THR A 73 -20.38 1.89 6.04
N GLN A 74 -21.25 0.94 5.71
CA GLN A 74 -22.17 1.07 4.58
C GLN A 74 -23.01 2.36 4.67
N SER A 75 -23.40 2.87 3.50
CA SER A 75 -24.42 3.90 3.34
C SER A 75 -25.24 3.65 2.08
N GLU A 76 -26.34 4.39 1.91
CA GLU A 76 -27.12 4.38 0.67
C GLU A 76 -26.27 4.69 -0.57
N GLU A 77 -25.21 5.49 -0.44
CA GLU A 77 -24.30 5.78 -1.54
C GLU A 77 -23.42 4.56 -1.86
N THR A 78 -22.85 3.91 -0.85
CA THR A 78 -21.99 2.73 -1.08
C THR A 78 -22.76 1.57 -1.68
N LYS A 79 -24.02 1.42 -1.28
CA LYS A 79 -24.91 0.38 -1.80
C LYS A 79 -25.22 0.53 -3.29
N LYS A 80 -25.06 1.73 -3.88
CA LYS A 80 -25.26 1.94 -5.33
C LYS A 80 -24.22 1.24 -6.19
N PHE A 81 -22.99 1.10 -5.70
CA PHE A 81 -21.90 0.46 -6.43
C PHE A 81 -21.48 -0.89 -5.84
N TRP A 82 -21.80 -1.17 -4.58
CA TRP A 82 -21.51 -2.46 -3.96
C TRP A 82 -22.59 -2.79 -2.89
N PRO A 83 -23.57 -3.65 -3.22
CA PRO A 83 -24.82 -3.81 -2.46
C PRO A 83 -24.64 -4.74 -1.24
N HIS A 84 -23.69 -4.43 -0.35
CA HIS A 84 -23.44 -5.17 0.88
C HIS A 84 -23.46 -4.23 2.09
N ASP A 85 -23.96 -4.75 3.21
CA ASP A 85 -23.75 -4.13 4.52
C ASP A 85 -22.37 -4.50 5.04
N PHE A 86 -21.65 -3.51 5.57
CA PHE A 86 -20.30 -3.71 6.11
C PHE A 86 -19.98 -2.73 7.23
N THR A 87 -19.03 -3.13 8.08
CA THR A 87 -18.26 -2.24 8.96
C THR A 87 -16.78 -2.56 8.74
N LEU A 88 -15.99 -1.56 8.38
CA LEU A 88 -14.56 -1.68 8.14
C LEU A 88 -13.83 -0.87 9.20
N LEU A 89 -12.94 -1.52 9.95
CA LEU A 89 -12.11 -0.92 10.99
C LEU A 89 -10.66 -0.90 10.53
N ALA A 90 -10.01 0.26 10.66
CA ALA A 90 -8.58 0.39 10.45
C ALA A 90 -7.92 0.78 11.76
N HIS A 91 -7.14 -0.13 12.32
CA HIS A 91 -6.41 0.06 13.57
C HIS A 91 -4.97 0.45 13.25
N PHE A 92 -4.50 1.52 13.89
CA PHE A 92 -3.13 2.00 13.76
C PHE A 92 -2.48 2.02 15.13
N ARG A 93 -1.25 1.54 15.23
CA ARG A 93 -0.36 1.80 16.37
C ARG A 93 0.91 2.44 15.85
N VAL A 94 1.15 3.69 16.23
CA VAL A 94 2.28 4.48 15.74
C VAL A 94 3.19 4.85 16.92
N GLY A 95 4.44 4.38 16.86
CA GLY A 95 5.47 4.66 17.85
C GLY A 95 6.85 4.45 17.23
N LYS A 96 7.73 3.71 17.93
CA LYS A 96 9.02 3.27 17.35
C LYS A 96 8.81 2.39 16.11
N THR A 97 7.78 1.56 16.13
CA THR A 97 7.27 0.78 14.98
C THR A 97 5.93 1.36 14.55
N CYS A 98 5.45 0.91 13.39
CA CYS A 98 4.06 1.13 12.99
C CYS A 98 3.38 -0.20 12.70
N GLU A 99 2.20 -0.39 13.26
CA GLU A 99 1.32 -1.52 12.99
C GLU A 99 0.02 -0.97 12.38
N ILE A 100 -0.46 -1.66 11.35
CA ILE A 100 -1.72 -1.33 10.66
C ILE A 100 -2.47 -2.64 10.51
N ASP A 101 -3.69 -2.68 11.05
CA ASP A 101 -4.61 -3.80 10.94
C ASP A 101 -5.91 -3.33 10.30
N LEU A 102 -6.46 -4.14 9.40
CA LEU A 102 -7.69 -3.85 8.66
C LEU A 102 -8.67 -5.00 8.87
N GLU A 103 -9.75 -4.72 9.60
CA GLU A 103 -10.80 -5.68 9.93
C GLU A 103 -12.09 -5.32 9.18
N SER A 104 -12.67 -6.29 8.46
CA SER A 104 -13.94 -6.11 7.77
C SER A 104 -15.01 -7.05 8.34
N HIS A 105 -16.14 -6.48 8.77
CA HIS A 105 -17.30 -7.21 9.27
C HIS A 105 -18.45 -7.15 8.28
N GLY A 106 -19.08 -8.31 8.05
CA GLY A 106 -20.25 -8.50 7.20
C GLY A 106 -20.15 -9.82 6.43
N GLU A 107 -21.09 -10.05 5.53
CA GLU A 107 -21.19 -11.29 4.74
C GLU A 107 -20.89 -10.97 3.27
N PHE A 108 -19.65 -11.21 2.86
CA PHE A 108 -19.15 -10.92 1.52
C PHE A 108 -17.79 -11.57 1.25
N GLU A 109 -17.40 -11.63 -0.01
CA GLU A 109 -16.04 -11.94 -0.44
C GLU A 109 -15.36 -10.67 -0.95
N THR A 110 -14.09 -10.46 -0.59
CA THR A 110 -13.34 -9.26 -0.97
C THR A 110 -11.90 -9.59 -1.33
N THR A 111 -11.27 -8.68 -2.06
CA THR A 111 -9.81 -8.60 -2.12
C THR A 111 -9.38 -7.24 -1.58
N SER A 112 -8.26 -7.20 -0.86
CA SER A 112 -7.82 -5.97 -0.21
C SER A 112 -6.31 -5.82 -0.24
N ALA A 113 -5.84 -4.61 0.03
CA ALA A 113 -4.41 -4.32 0.22
C ALA A 113 -4.22 -3.09 1.11
N LEU A 114 -3.16 -3.10 1.92
CA LEU A 114 -2.58 -1.92 2.51
C LEU A 114 -1.49 -1.40 1.56
N HIS A 115 -1.81 -0.38 0.78
CA HIS A 115 -1.00 0.01 -0.38
C HIS A 115 0.23 0.87 -0.01
N THR A 116 1.10 0.40 0.86
CA THR A 116 2.14 1.18 1.55
C THR A 116 3.24 1.73 0.62
N TYR A 117 3.31 3.06 0.51
CA TYR A 117 4.40 3.75 -0.19
C TYR A 117 5.54 4.02 0.78
N PHE A 118 6.65 3.31 0.64
CA PHE A 118 7.87 3.55 1.40
C PHE A 118 8.70 4.64 0.74
N ASN A 119 9.23 5.54 1.57
CA ASN A 119 10.19 6.55 1.15
C ASN A 119 11.58 5.90 1.07
N VAL A 120 12.22 6.05 -0.08
CA VAL A 120 13.57 5.52 -0.33
C VAL A 120 14.47 6.61 -0.89
N GLY A 121 15.78 6.50 -0.68
CA GLY A 121 16.74 7.52 -1.13
C GLY A 121 16.90 7.54 -2.65
N ASP A 122 17.11 6.37 -3.24
CA ASP A 122 17.27 6.16 -4.68
C ASP A 122 16.83 4.75 -5.05
N ILE A 123 15.76 4.63 -5.83
CA ILE A 123 15.17 3.34 -6.25
C ILE A 123 16.17 2.44 -6.98
N ALA A 124 17.17 3.01 -7.66
CA ALA A 124 18.22 2.23 -8.34
C ALA A 124 19.17 1.52 -7.36
N LYS A 125 19.18 1.92 -6.08
CA LYS A 125 19.96 1.34 -4.98
C LYS A 125 19.10 0.63 -3.95
N VAL A 126 17.89 0.24 -4.34
CA VAL A 126 16.95 -0.50 -3.50
C VAL A 126 16.84 -1.93 -3.97
N SER A 127 16.92 -2.85 -3.01
CA SER A 127 16.54 -4.25 -3.19
C SER A 127 15.55 -4.66 -2.11
N VAL A 128 14.58 -5.50 -2.47
CA VAL A 128 13.64 -6.09 -1.50
C VAL A 128 13.84 -7.59 -1.46
N SER A 129 14.17 -8.12 -0.29
CA SER A 129 14.28 -9.56 -0.06
C SER A 129 13.06 -10.11 0.69
N GLY A 130 12.95 -11.44 0.77
CA GLY A 130 11.85 -12.12 1.46
C GLY A 130 10.60 -12.27 0.60
N LEU A 131 10.72 -12.09 -0.72
CA LEU A 131 9.59 -12.11 -1.65
C LEU A 131 9.22 -13.50 -2.18
N GLY A 132 9.94 -14.54 -1.73
CA GLY A 132 9.69 -15.91 -2.14
C GLY A 132 10.19 -16.21 -3.55
N ASP A 133 9.55 -17.15 -4.22
CA ASP A 133 9.96 -17.63 -5.54
C ASP A 133 9.02 -17.12 -6.65
N ARG A 134 7.76 -17.54 -6.67
CA ARG A 134 6.84 -17.31 -7.78
C ARG A 134 6.20 -15.92 -7.73
N PHE A 135 6.09 -15.27 -8.88
CA PHE A 135 5.36 -14.02 -9.02
C PHE A 135 4.61 -13.92 -10.35
N ILE A 136 3.58 -13.06 -10.39
CA ILE A 136 2.88 -12.63 -11.59
C ILE A 136 3.40 -11.25 -11.98
N ASP A 137 3.94 -11.09 -13.20
CA ASP A 137 4.43 -9.83 -13.74
C ASP A 137 3.35 -9.13 -14.56
N LYS A 138 2.71 -8.11 -13.97
CA LYS A 138 1.66 -7.34 -14.63
C LYS A 138 2.18 -6.39 -15.71
N VAL A 139 3.49 -6.13 -15.76
CA VAL A 139 4.10 -5.36 -16.85
C VAL A 139 4.28 -6.24 -18.08
N ASN A 140 4.56 -7.52 -17.88
CA ASN A 140 4.77 -8.52 -18.93
C ASN A 140 3.53 -9.43 -19.11
N ASP A 141 2.38 -8.83 -19.41
CA ASP A 141 1.12 -9.52 -19.74
C ASP A 141 0.60 -10.49 -18.67
N ALA A 142 0.86 -10.20 -17.39
CA ALA A 142 0.50 -11.07 -16.26
C ALA A 142 1.10 -12.49 -16.37
N LYS A 143 2.27 -12.63 -17.00
CA LYS A 143 3.01 -13.89 -17.02
C LYS A 143 3.50 -14.24 -15.63
N GLU A 144 3.47 -15.53 -15.33
CA GLU A 144 4.11 -16.07 -14.14
C GLU A 144 5.59 -16.32 -14.40
N ASP A 145 6.43 -16.00 -13.43
CA ASP A 145 7.88 -16.22 -13.47
C ASP A 145 8.42 -16.45 -12.03
N VAL A 146 9.72 -16.70 -11.90
CA VAL A 146 10.36 -17.16 -10.65
C VAL A 146 11.59 -16.32 -10.30
N LEU A 147 11.68 -15.89 -9.03
CA LEU A 147 12.90 -15.40 -8.39
C LEU A 147 13.72 -16.58 -7.86
N THR A 148 15.03 -16.56 -8.11
CA THR A 148 15.93 -17.63 -7.66
C THR A 148 16.42 -17.47 -6.22
N ASP A 149 16.41 -16.24 -5.71
CA ASP A 149 16.91 -15.86 -4.38
C ASP A 149 15.88 -15.07 -3.54
N GLY A 150 14.68 -14.84 -4.10
CA GLY A 150 13.62 -14.04 -3.48
C GLY A 150 13.97 -12.57 -3.27
N ILE A 151 14.87 -12.03 -4.11
CA ILE A 151 15.27 -10.63 -4.11
C ILE A 151 14.78 -9.93 -5.38
N GLN A 152 14.15 -8.77 -5.23
CA GLN A 152 13.72 -7.90 -6.31
C GLN A 152 14.50 -6.58 -6.31
N THR A 153 15.01 -6.17 -7.46
CA THR A 153 15.52 -4.81 -7.74
C THR A 153 14.57 -4.05 -8.68
N PHE A 154 14.67 -2.72 -8.75
CA PHE A 154 13.70 -1.88 -9.47
C PHE A 154 14.37 -0.98 -10.54
N PRO A 155 14.96 -1.57 -11.60
CA PRO A 155 15.68 -0.80 -12.62
C PRO A 155 14.78 0.03 -13.55
N ASP A 156 13.51 -0.37 -13.68
CA ASP A 156 12.47 0.35 -14.43
C ASP A 156 11.09 0.02 -13.83
N ARG A 157 10.00 0.28 -14.56
CA ARG A 157 8.64 -0.04 -14.15
C ARG A 157 8.54 -1.50 -13.74
N THR A 158 8.13 -1.71 -12.50
CA THR A 158 7.90 -3.02 -11.89
C THR A 158 6.48 -3.04 -11.34
N ASP A 159 5.75 -4.12 -11.60
CA ASP A 159 4.41 -4.36 -11.06
C ASP A 159 4.22 -5.87 -10.91
N ARG A 160 4.59 -6.41 -9.74
CA ARG A 160 4.68 -7.85 -9.50
C ARG A 160 3.89 -8.26 -8.28
N VAL A 161 3.10 -9.33 -8.42
CA VAL A 161 2.38 -9.97 -7.32
C VAL A 161 3.12 -11.23 -6.93
N TYR A 162 3.72 -11.25 -5.73
CA TYR A 162 4.43 -12.40 -5.19
C TYR A 162 3.45 -13.39 -4.57
N LEU A 163 3.54 -14.65 -5.01
CA LEU A 163 2.55 -15.69 -4.70
C LEU A 163 2.91 -16.53 -3.47
N ASN A 164 4.17 -16.50 -3.06
CA ASN A 164 4.68 -17.26 -1.92
C ASN A 164 5.73 -16.45 -1.12
N PRO A 165 5.43 -15.19 -0.74
CA PRO A 165 6.36 -14.37 0.03
C PRO A 165 6.56 -14.93 1.45
N GLN A 166 7.67 -14.56 2.07
CA GLN A 166 7.86 -14.80 3.50
C GLN A 166 7.01 -13.83 4.32
N ASP A 167 6.79 -14.12 5.60
CA ASP A 167 6.06 -13.24 6.53
C ASP A 167 6.72 -11.87 6.72
N CYS A 168 7.94 -11.66 6.24
CA CYS A 168 8.64 -10.39 6.32
C CYS A 168 9.35 -10.06 5.00
N SER A 169 9.00 -8.93 4.40
CA SER A 169 9.78 -8.31 3.33
C SER A 169 10.79 -7.32 3.92
N VAL A 170 12.00 -7.30 3.37
CA VAL A 170 13.08 -6.44 3.86
C VAL A 170 13.52 -5.52 2.73
N ILE A 171 13.25 -4.23 2.88
CA ILE A 171 13.70 -3.18 1.96
C ILE A 171 15.09 -2.74 2.40
N ASN A 172 16.11 -3.05 1.62
CA ASN A 172 17.46 -2.53 1.78
C ASN A 172 17.60 -1.24 0.96
N ASP A 173 17.83 -0.11 1.64
CA ASP A 173 18.01 1.21 1.03
C ASP A 173 19.44 1.69 1.32
N GLU A 174 20.34 1.45 0.37
CA GLU A 174 21.74 1.85 0.50
C GLU A 174 21.92 3.37 0.45
N ALA A 175 21.01 4.09 -0.22
CA ALA A 175 21.11 5.53 -0.37
C ALA A 175 20.80 6.28 0.94
N LEU A 176 19.88 5.76 1.75
CA LEU A 176 19.60 6.26 3.11
C LEU A 176 20.33 5.49 4.20
N ASN A 177 21.13 4.48 3.85
CA ASN A 177 21.86 3.62 4.78
C ASN A 177 20.94 3.03 5.87
N ARG A 178 19.80 2.44 5.44
CA ARG A 178 18.81 1.87 6.36
C ARG A 178 18.13 0.62 5.78
N ILE A 179 17.47 -0.09 6.68
CA ILE A 179 16.61 -1.22 6.36
C ILE A 179 15.20 -0.93 6.87
N ILE A 180 14.19 -1.21 6.05
CA ILE A 180 12.79 -1.22 6.47
C ILE A 180 12.29 -2.66 6.44
N ALA A 181 11.93 -3.20 7.61
CA ALA A 181 11.29 -4.50 7.72
C ALA A 181 9.76 -4.34 7.68
N VAL A 182 9.10 -5.10 6.81
CA VAL A 182 7.66 -5.07 6.59
C VAL A 182 7.10 -6.44 6.93
N GLY A 183 6.51 -6.57 8.11
CA GLY A 183 5.86 -7.81 8.55
C GLY A 183 4.45 -7.90 7.99
N HIS A 184 4.09 -9.07 7.48
CA HIS A 184 2.81 -9.36 6.84
C HIS A 184 2.07 -10.43 7.64
N GLN A 185 0.80 -10.20 7.95
CA GLN A 185 -0.06 -11.16 8.65
C GLN A 185 -1.38 -11.29 7.91
N HIS A 186 -1.96 -12.49 7.93
CA HIS A 186 -3.26 -12.79 7.32
C HIS A 186 -3.38 -12.38 5.83
N HIS A 187 -2.25 -12.40 5.12
CA HIS A 187 -2.15 -12.03 3.72
C HIS A 187 -2.00 -13.26 2.83
N LEU A 188 -2.37 -13.13 1.54
CA LEU A 188 -2.09 -14.14 0.52
C LEU A 188 -0.90 -13.75 -0.37
N ASN A 189 -0.69 -12.45 -0.59
CA ASN A 189 0.26 -11.94 -1.57
C ASN A 189 0.94 -10.66 -1.07
N VAL A 190 2.16 -10.44 -1.52
CA VAL A 190 2.88 -9.16 -1.42
C VAL A 190 2.98 -8.56 -2.83
N VAL A 191 2.97 -7.23 -2.96
CA VAL A 191 3.02 -6.60 -4.28
C VAL A 191 4.16 -5.59 -4.34
N GLY A 192 5.14 -5.86 -5.20
CA GLY A 192 6.23 -4.93 -5.48
C GLY A 192 5.86 -4.03 -6.65
N TRP A 193 5.80 -2.72 -6.44
CA TRP A 193 5.54 -1.78 -7.53
C TRP A 193 6.43 -0.54 -7.48
N ASN A 194 6.91 -0.16 -8.65
CA ASN A 194 7.43 1.17 -8.93
C ASN A 194 6.97 1.56 -10.35
N PRO A 195 6.44 2.78 -10.54
CA PRO A 195 5.90 3.20 -11.84
C PRO A 195 6.97 3.33 -12.94
N GLY A 196 8.24 3.45 -12.57
CA GLY A 196 9.29 3.87 -13.49
C GLY A 196 9.13 5.34 -13.92
N PRO A 197 10.11 5.88 -14.67
CA PRO A 197 10.13 7.28 -15.04
C PRO A 197 8.97 7.68 -15.96
N ALA A 198 8.63 6.85 -16.96
CA ALA A 198 7.64 7.19 -17.97
C ALA A 198 6.22 7.31 -17.39
N LEU A 199 5.77 6.31 -16.61
CA LEU A 199 4.44 6.35 -16.00
C LEU A 199 4.35 7.47 -14.96
N SER A 200 5.41 7.67 -14.16
CA SER A 200 5.48 8.75 -13.18
C SER A 200 5.25 10.13 -13.80
N ILE A 201 5.76 10.40 -15.01
CA ILE A 201 5.55 11.67 -15.72
C ILE A 201 4.09 11.85 -16.15
N SER A 202 3.42 10.78 -16.58
CA SER A 202 2.01 10.83 -17.00
C SER A 202 1.01 10.96 -15.83
N MET A 203 1.44 10.63 -14.61
CA MET A 203 0.61 10.69 -13.41
C MET A 203 0.62 12.11 -12.84
N GLY A 204 -0.42 12.91 -13.14
CA GLY A 204 -0.50 14.32 -12.72
C GLY A 204 -0.53 14.54 -11.20
N ASP A 205 -0.86 13.52 -10.41
CA ASP A 205 -0.83 13.52 -8.94
C ASP A 205 0.52 13.08 -8.35
N MET A 206 1.53 12.83 -9.19
CA MET A 206 2.88 12.42 -8.84
C MET A 206 3.89 13.49 -9.28
N ARG A 207 5.02 13.61 -8.56
CA ARG A 207 6.13 14.45 -9.02
C ARG A 207 6.84 13.77 -10.19
N MET A 208 7.26 14.55 -11.20
CA MET A 208 8.11 14.05 -12.28
C MET A 208 9.39 13.42 -11.71
N MET A 209 9.70 12.18 -12.12
CA MET A 209 10.80 11.34 -11.64
C MET A 209 10.62 10.81 -10.22
N ALA A 210 9.67 9.88 -10.06
CA ALA A 210 9.48 9.06 -8.88
C ALA A 210 10.62 8.06 -8.61
N THR A 211 11.83 8.56 -8.33
CA THR A 211 12.98 7.74 -7.93
C THR A 211 13.04 7.49 -6.42
N LYS A 212 12.10 8.04 -5.65
CA LYS A 212 12.15 8.07 -4.17
C LYS A 212 11.05 7.29 -3.48
N HIS A 213 10.36 6.42 -4.19
CA HIS A 213 9.36 5.57 -3.55
C HIS A 213 9.33 4.17 -4.12
N LEU A 214 8.88 3.28 -3.26
CA LEU A 214 8.64 1.90 -3.54
C LEU A 214 7.33 1.49 -2.88
N PHE A 215 6.51 0.74 -3.60
CA PHE A 215 5.38 0.02 -3.03
C PHE A 215 5.81 -1.42 -2.76
N VAL A 216 5.57 -1.88 -1.53
CA VAL A 216 5.69 -3.28 -1.10
C VAL A 216 4.42 -3.63 -0.32
#